data_AF-A0A554L9A6-F1
#
_entry.id   AF-A0A554L9A6-F1
#
_cell.length_a   1.000
_cell.length_b   1.000
_cell.length_c   1.000
_cell.angle_alpha   90.00
_cell.angle_beta   90.00
_cell.angle_gamma   90.00
#
_symmetry.space_group_name_H-M   'P 1'
#
loop_
_entity.id
_entity.type
_entity.pdbx_description
1 polymer ?
#
loop_
_entity_poly.entity_id
_entity_poly.type
_entity_poly.pdbx_seq_one_letter_code
_entity_poly.pdbx_strand_id
1 'polypeptide(L)'
;MRQRGYTLVEIMIGMTILSFLFIGGYTAYREFVRRQILTIATEDLKVNLNSARQKALGAERPDPNSGECLGDFLGYSFTFNETSYTMAPNCEDVSPGALSPFVKTVSLSASVSVSIPVSDTASPNKILFKALGGGTDVTGTPAVITLTHTQSGNFKTITVTGAGVIK
;
A
#
# COMPACT_ATOMS: atom_id res chain seq x y z
N MET A 1 -5.18 -5.39 -62.49
CA MET A 1 -5.42 -5.92 -61.13
C MET A 1 -6.78 -5.42 -60.67
N ARG A 2 -7.71 -6.31 -60.32
CA ARG A 2 -9.10 -5.96 -60.00
C ARG A 2 -9.23 -5.85 -58.48
N GLN A 3 -9.33 -4.64 -57.95
CA GLN A 3 -9.56 -4.41 -56.52
C GLN A 3 -10.99 -4.86 -56.18
N ARG A 4 -11.13 -5.88 -55.32
CA ARG A 4 -12.42 -6.28 -54.77
C ARG A 4 -12.73 -5.34 -53.61
N GLY A 5 -13.74 -4.49 -53.77
CA GLY A 5 -14.27 -3.64 -52.71
C GLY A 5 -15.22 -4.41 -51.81
N TYR A 6 -15.27 -4.02 -50.53
CA TYR A 6 -16.24 -4.55 -49.56
C TYR A 6 -17.66 -4.12 -49.93
N THR A 7 -18.64 -4.99 -49.68
CA THR A 7 -20.06 -4.63 -49.88
C THR A 7 -20.58 -3.75 -48.74
N LEU A 8 -21.56 -2.89 -49.00
CA LEU A 8 -22.20 -2.05 -47.96
C LEU A 8 -22.74 -2.89 -46.80
N VAL A 9 -23.31 -4.05 -47.11
CA VAL A 9 -23.85 -4.99 -46.11
C VAL A 9 -22.73 -5.57 -45.23
N GLU A 10 -21.58 -5.89 -45.81
CA GLU A 10 -20.42 -6.42 -45.09
C GLU A 10 -19.80 -5.38 -44.16
N ILE A 11 -19.75 -4.10 -44.59
CA ILE A 11 -19.34 -2.99 -43.73
C ILE A 11 -20.34 -2.80 -42.58
N MET A 12 -21.65 -2.86 -42.83
CA MET A 12 -22.65 -2.77 -41.77
C MET A 12 -22.50 -3.89 -40.73
N ILE A 13 -22.38 -5.14 -41.18
CA ILE A 13 -22.22 -6.28 -40.28
C ILE A 13 -20.92 -6.13 -39.48
N GLY A 14 -19.80 -5.76 -40.13
CA GLY A 14 -18.53 -5.52 -39.45
C GLY A 14 -18.63 -4.43 -38.37
N MET A 15 -19.28 -3.31 -38.66
CA MET A 15 -19.49 -2.23 -37.68
C MET A 15 -20.38 -2.69 -36.51
N THR A 16 -21.41 -3.50 -36.76
CA THR A 16 -22.27 -4.01 -35.68
C THR A 16 -21.50 -4.95 -34.74
N ILE A 17 -20.71 -5.87 -35.27
CA ILE A 17 -19.89 -6.80 -34.47
C ILE A 17 -18.88 -6.02 -33.63
N LEU A 18 -18.17 -5.06 -34.23
CA LEU A 18 -17.23 -4.21 -33.52
C LEU A 18 -17.91 -3.43 -32.39
N SER A 19 -19.10 -2.88 -32.64
CA SER A 19 -19.87 -2.13 -31.64
C SER A 19 -20.20 -2.99 -30.42
N PHE A 20 -20.65 -4.23 -30.62
CA PHE A 20 -20.93 -5.15 -29.51
C PHE A 20 -19.67 -5.50 -28.71
N LEU A 21 -18.54 -5.73 -29.40
CA LEU A 21 -17.27 -6.02 -28.74
C LEU A 21 -16.77 -4.83 -27.90
N PHE A 22 -16.90 -3.60 -28.39
CA PHE A 22 -16.48 -2.42 -27.65
C PHE A 22 -17.35 -2.18 -26.40
N ILE A 23 -18.67 -2.36 -26.49
CA ILE A 23 -19.57 -2.18 -25.34
C ILE A 23 -19.24 -3.19 -24.23
N GLY A 24 -19.13 -4.48 -24.56
CA GLY A 24 -18.79 -5.52 -23.59
C GLY A 24 -17.37 -5.35 -23.05
N GLY A 25 -16.41 -5.14 -23.95
CA GLY A 25 -14.99 -5.02 -23.61
C GLY A 25 -14.68 -3.84 -22.69
N TYR A 26 -15.36 -2.71 -22.85
CA TYR A 26 -15.13 -1.52 -22.03
C TYR A 26 -15.45 -1.76 -20.55
N THR A 27 -16.56 -2.45 -20.26
CA THR A 27 -16.96 -2.73 -18.87
C THR A 27 -15.98 -3.67 -18.17
N ALA A 28 -15.56 -4.75 -18.85
CA ALA A 28 -14.59 -5.70 -18.35
C ALA A 28 -13.21 -5.04 -18.14
N TYR A 29 -12.78 -4.20 -19.09
CA TYR A 29 -11.53 -3.46 -18.99
C TYR A 29 -11.50 -2.54 -17.76
N ARG A 30 -12.59 -1.81 -17.49
CA ARG A 30 -12.66 -0.93 -16.30
C ARG A 30 -12.53 -1.71 -15.00
N GLU A 31 -13.20 -2.85 -14.88
CA GLU A 31 -13.12 -3.68 -13.67
C GLU A 31 -11.72 -4.26 -13.49
N PHE A 32 -11.07 -4.69 -14.57
CA PHE A 32 -9.68 -5.14 -14.53
C PHE A 32 -8.73 -4.03 -14.06
N VAL A 33 -8.83 -2.82 -14.63
CA VAL A 33 -7.99 -1.67 -14.22
C VAL A 33 -8.14 -1.36 -12.73
N ARG A 34 -9.37 -1.39 -12.20
CA ARG A 34 -9.63 -1.14 -10.77
C ARG A 34 -8.97 -2.18 -9.87
N ARG A 35 -9.04 -3.46 -10.23
CA ARG A 35 -8.36 -4.55 -9.50
C ARG A 35 -6.85 -4.45 -9.60
N GLN A 36 -6.33 -4.02 -10.76
CA GLN A 36 -4.90 -3.83 -10.97
C GLN A 36 -4.36 -2.69 -10.10
N ILE A 37 -5.04 -1.55 -10.03
CA ILE A 37 -4.66 -0.43 -9.16
C ILE A 37 -4.54 -0.88 -7.70
N LEU A 38 -5.54 -1.63 -7.23
CA LEU A 38 -5.56 -2.13 -5.85
C LEU A 38 -4.46 -3.19 -5.60
N THR A 39 -4.16 -4.02 -6.59
CA THR A 39 -3.05 -4.98 -6.53
C THR A 39 -1.70 -4.27 -6.44
N ILE A 40 -1.44 -3.29 -7.30
CA ILE A 40 -0.21 -2.48 -7.27
C ILE A 40 -0.05 -1.80 -5.90
N ALA A 41 -1.10 -1.12 -5.41
CA ALA A 41 -1.05 -0.44 -4.11
C ALA A 41 -0.78 -1.42 -2.94
N THR A 42 -1.34 -2.63 -3.01
CA THR A 42 -1.12 -3.68 -2.00
C THR A 42 0.33 -4.17 -2.04
N GLU A 43 0.87 -4.46 -3.22
CA GLU A 43 2.25 -4.93 -3.38
C GLU A 43 3.26 -3.85 -2.99
N ASP A 44 3.03 -2.58 -3.37
CA ASP A 44 3.89 -1.47 -2.96
C ASP A 44 3.91 -1.31 -1.44
N LEU A 45 2.76 -1.42 -0.78
CA LEU A 45 2.69 -1.37 0.68
C LEU A 45 3.42 -2.58 1.31
N LYS A 46 3.25 -3.80 0.77
CA LYS A 46 3.99 -4.98 1.22
C LYS A 46 5.50 -4.79 1.10
N VAL A 47 5.99 -4.26 -0.02
CA VAL A 47 7.40 -3.97 -0.24
C VAL A 47 7.91 -2.97 0.79
N ASN A 48 7.15 -1.89 1.04
CA ASN A 48 7.54 -0.88 2.04
C ASN A 48 7.54 -1.44 3.46
N LEU A 49 6.53 -2.22 3.86
CA LEU A 49 6.49 -2.89 5.16
C LEU A 49 7.67 -3.85 5.35
N ASN A 50 8.01 -4.65 4.31
CA ASN A 50 9.16 -5.55 4.36
C ASN A 50 10.48 -4.78 4.43
N SER A 51 10.61 -3.69 3.68
CA SER A 51 11.81 -2.83 3.72
C SER A 51 12.03 -2.28 5.12
N ALA A 52 11.00 -1.73 5.75
CA ALA A 52 11.09 -1.22 7.11
C ALA A 52 11.41 -2.32 8.14
N ARG A 53 10.80 -3.50 8.00
CA ARG A 53 11.12 -4.65 8.84
C ARG A 53 12.60 -5.02 8.71
N GLN A 54 13.14 -5.07 7.48
CA GLN A 54 14.56 -5.37 7.24
C GLN A 54 15.47 -4.31 7.86
N LYS A 55 15.13 -3.02 7.68
CA LYS A 55 15.88 -1.91 8.30
C LYS A 55 15.83 -1.97 9.83
N ALA A 56 14.69 -2.30 10.42
CA ALA A 56 14.55 -2.50 11.87
C ALA A 56 15.39 -3.70 12.36
N LEU A 57 15.36 -4.82 11.63
CA LEU A 57 16.17 -6.00 11.95
C LEU A 57 17.67 -5.71 11.91
N GLY A 58 18.13 -4.94 10.92
CA GLY A 58 19.52 -4.51 10.82
C GLY A 58 19.91 -3.39 11.79
N ALA A 59 18.95 -2.88 12.59
CA ALA A 59 19.11 -1.66 13.38
C ALA A 59 19.71 -0.50 12.56
N GLU A 60 19.31 -0.41 11.28
CA GLU A 60 19.78 0.62 10.36
C GLU A 60 19.23 1.97 10.83
N ARG A 61 20.09 2.76 11.45
CA ARG A 61 19.75 4.10 11.90
C ARG A 61 19.81 5.07 10.71
N PRO A 62 18.95 6.12 10.69
CA PRO A 62 19.16 7.27 9.83
C PRO A 62 20.55 7.87 10.05
N ASP A 63 21.05 8.63 9.09
CA ASP A 63 22.41 9.18 9.12
C ASP A 63 22.71 9.84 10.49
N PRO A 64 23.71 9.38 11.26
CA PRO A 64 24.00 9.94 12.57
C PRO A 64 24.38 11.43 12.53
N ASN A 65 24.81 11.95 11.36
CA ASN A 65 25.18 13.35 11.17
C ASN A 65 23.96 14.26 10.95
N SER A 66 22.79 13.67 10.67
CA SER A 66 21.57 14.44 10.44
C SER A 66 20.90 14.89 11.74
N GLY A 67 21.37 14.41 12.91
CA GLY A 67 20.73 14.66 14.20
C GLY A 67 19.37 13.97 14.34
N GLU A 68 19.05 13.09 13.39
CA GLU A 68 17.80 12.37 13.28
C GLU A 68 17.96 11.07 14.07
N CYS A 69 17.30 10.96 15.24
CA CYS A 69 17.46 9.86 16.21
C CYS A 69 18.69 9.99 17.14
N LEU A 70 18.63 10.94 18.08
CA LEU A 70 19.69 11.17 19.08
C LEU A 70 19.62 10.23 20.31
N GLY A 71 18.64 9.34 20.38
CA GLY A 71 18.43 8.41 21.50
C GLY A 71 18.45 6.94 21.09
N ASP A 72 17.89 6.08 21.94
CA ASP A 72 17.83 4.65 21.67
C ASP A 72 16.88 4.37 20.49
N PHE A 73 17.39 3.64 19.52
CA PHE A 73 16.64 3.26 18.33
C PHE A 73 15.69 2.12 18.67
N LEU A 74 14.39 2.43 18.72
CA LEU A 74 13.35 1.45 19.06
C LEU A 74 12.88 0.69 17.81
N GLY A 75 13.00 1.27 16.62
CA GLY A 75 12.69 0.60 15.35
C GLY A 75 12.06 1.52 14.30
N TYR A 76 11.26 0.96 13.39
CA TYR A 76 10.54 1.70 12.35
C TYR A 76 9.03 1.65 12.57
N SER A 77 8.38 2.80 12.56
CA SER A 77 6.94 2.92 12.68
C SER A 77 6.26 3.27 11.36
N PHE A 78 5.10 2.65 11.13
CA PHE A 78 4.16 3.04 10.09
C PHE A 78 2.96 3.69 10.72
N THR A 79 2.56 4.84 10.20
CA THR A 79 1.30 5.49 10.56
C THR A 79 0.42 5.54 9.31
N PHE A 80 -0.84 5.16 9.46
CA PHE A 80 -1.79 5.08 8.37
C PHE A 80 -2.83 6.19 8.49
N ASN A 81 -3.04 6.91 7.39
CA ASN A 81 -4.16 7.82 7.17
C ASN A 81 -5.03 7.23 6.07
N GLU A 82 -6.26 7.71 5.90
CA GLU A 82 -7.21 7.15 4.92
C GLU A 82 -6.66 7.08 3.48
N THR A 83 -5.81 8.03 3.10
CA THR A 83 -5.29 8.20 1.72
C THR A 83 -3.76 8.13 1.62
N SER A 84 -3.07 7.88 2.72
CA SER A 84 -1.60 7.86 2.74
C SER A 84 -1.08 7.02 3.89
N TYR A 85 0.15 6.56 3.79
CA TYR A 85 0.87 6.00 4.92
C TYR A 85 2.25 6.62 4.99
N THR A 86 2.74 6.74 6.22
CA THR A 86 4.06 7.29 6.51
C THR A 86 4.89 6.25 7.22
N MET A 87 6.16 6.16 6.83
CA MET A 87 7.16 5.32 7.48
C MET A 87 8.21 6.24 8.09
N ALA A 88 8.41 6.15 9.40
CA ALA A 88 9.38 6.96 10.13
C ALA A 88 10.15 6.12 11.17
N PRO A 89 11.45 6.37 11.38
CA PRO A 89 12.19 5.74 12.47
C PRO A 89 11.66 6.27 13.80
N ASN A 90 11.47 5.34 14.74
CA ASN A 90 10.98 5.59 16.08
C ASN A 90 12.17 5.47 17.04
N CYS A 91 12.49 6.58 17.68
CA CYS A 91 13.61 6.69 18.61
C CYS A 91 13.10 7.20 19.93
N GLU A 92 13.72 6.79 21.02
CA GLU A 92 13.42 7.34 22.33
C GLU A 92 13.90 8.79 22.35
N ASP A 93 12.95 9.73 22.31
CA ASP A 93 13.23 11.16 22.27
C ASP A 93 13.96 11.58 23.54
N VAL A 94 15.13 12.21 23.39
CA VAL A 94 15.80 12.92 24.50
C VAL A 94 15.29 14.37 24.64
N SER A 95 14.30 14.82 23.84
CA SER A 95 13.63 16.13 24.00
C SER A 95 12.31 16.26 23.23
N PRO A 96 11.30 16.99 23.76
CA PRO A 96 10.03 17.21 23.09
C PRO A 96 10.20 18.21 21.93
N GLY A 97 10.09 17.74 20.69
CA GLY A 97 10.08 18.60 19.50
C GLY A 97 11.01 18.18 18.35
N ALA A 98 11.79 17.11 18.51
CA ALA A 98 12.57 16.54 17.42
C ALA A 98 11.65 15.74 16.48
N LEU A 99 11.09 16.41 15.47
CA LEU A 99 10.48 15.72 14.34
C LEU A 99 11.54 14.81 13.72
N SER A 100 11.28 13.50 13.70
CA SER A 100 12.05 12.53 12.91
C SER A 100 11.93 12.92 11.42
N PRO A 101 12.93 13.52 10.76
CA PRO A 101 12.79 14.11 9.42
C PRO A 101 12.79 13.04 8.32
N PHE A 102 13.29 11.83 8.61
CA PHE A 102 13.22 10.70 7.71
C PHE A 102 11.81 10.07 7.70
N VAL A 103 10.84 10.81 7.18
CA VAL A 103 9.49 10.33 6.94
C VAL A 103 9.33 10.01 5.46
N LYS A 104 9.28 8.73 5.12
CA LYS A 104 8.83 8.31 3.79
C LYS A 104 7.31 8.33 3.78
N THR A 105 6.74 9.38 3.21
CA THR A 105 5.30 9.48 2.97
C THR A 105 4.97 8.94 1.60
N VAL A 106 4.03 8.00 1.54
CA VAL A 106 3.48 7.48 0.28
C VAL A 106 2.01 7.82 0.20
N SER A 107 1.65 8.63 -0.80
CA SER A 107 0.27 8.93 -1.13
C SER A 107 -0.32 7.81 -1.96
N LEU A 108 -1.47 7.28 -1.54
CA LEU A 108 -2.22 6.29 -2.31
C LEU A 108 -2.93 7.00 -3.48
N SER A 109 -3.28 6.23 -4.51
CA SER A 109 -4.12 6.74 -5.60
C SER A 109 -5.46 7.21 -5.04
N ALA A 110 -6.02 8.29 -5.57
CA ALA A 110 -7.30 8.87 -5.11
C ALA A 110 -8.49 7.88 -5.12
N SER A 111 -8.37 6.76 -5.82
CA SER A 111 -9.38 5.70 -5.87
C SER A 111 -9.17 4.57 -4.84
N VAL A 112 -8.15 4.66 -3.99
CA VAL A 112 -7.81 3.65 -2.97
C VAL A 112 -7.79 4.32 -1.59
N SER A 113 -8.55 3.77 -0.66
CA SER A 113 -8.46 4.10 0.76
C SER A 113 -7.80 2.96 1.53
N VAL A 114 -7.10 3.31 2.61
CA VAL A 114 -6.53 2.34 3.55
C VAL A 114 -7.18 2.50 4.92
N SER A 115 -7.47 1.38 5.56
CA SER A 115 -8.00 1.33 6.92
C SER A 115 -7.31 0.21 7.68
N ILE A 116 -7.01 0.47 8.95
CA ILE A 116 -6.59 -0.55 9.89
C ILE A 116 -7.68 -0.61 10.95
N PRO A 117 -8.41 -1.73 11.08
CA PRO A 117 -9.30 -1.92 12.20
C PRO A 117 -8.43 -1.91 13.45
N VAL A 118 -8.73 -0.95 14.33
CA VAL A 118 -8.23 -0.83 15.70
C VAL A 118 -8.43 -2.16 16.43
N SER A 119 -7.44 -3.04 16.33
CA SER A 119 -7.40 -4.29 17.06
C SER A 119 -5.93 -4.57 17.37
N ASP A 120 -5.56 -4.24 18.61
CA ASP A 120 -4.36 -4.69 19.32
C ASP A 120 -2.98 -4.08 19.00
N THR A 121 -2.94 -2.86 18.44
CA THR A 121 -1.73 -2.01 18.50
C THR A 121 -1.83 -1.03 19.67
N ALA A 122 -0.74 -0.79 20.41
CA ALA A 122 -0.72 0.17 21.52
C ALA A 122 -1.02 1.61 21.08
N SER A 123 -1.07 1.87 19.77
CA SER A 123 -1.48 3.13 19.16
C SER A 123 -2.44 2.86 17.98
N PRO A 124 -3.62 3.51 17.93
CA PRO A 124 -4.54 3.35 16.80
C PRO A 124 -3.87 3.83 15.50
N ASN A 125 -4.06 3.09 14.41
CA ASN A 125 -3.49 3.36 13.08
C ASN A 125 -1.95 3.38 12.99
N LYS A 126 -1.24 2.80 13.96
CA LYS A 126 0.24 2.73 13.95
C LYS A 126 0.73 1.29 14.12
N ILE A 127 1.72 0.88 13.31
CA ILE A 127 2.44 -0.39 13.45
C ILE A 127 3.92 -0.08 13.67
N LEU A 128 4.50 -0.53 14.77
CA LEU A 128 5.92 -0.42 15.04
C LEU A 128 6.61 -1.77 14.83
N PHE A 129 7.61 -1.82 13.97
CA PHE A 129 8.58 -2.91 13.87
C PHE A 129 9.75 -2.59 14.80
N LYS A 130 9.98 -3.47 15.78
CA LYS A 130 11.01 -3.26 16.81
C LYS A 130 12.39 -3.64 16.27
N ALA A 131 13.41 -2.92 16.74
CA ALA A 131 14.79 -3.16 16.36
C ALA A 131 15.31 -4.54 16.82
N LEU A 132 16.40 -5.01 16.22
CA LEU A 132 17.18 -6.19 16.66
C LEU A 132 16.36 -7.48 16.82
N GLY A 133 15.29 -7.65 16.04
CA GLY A 133 14.46 -8.85 16.10
C GLY A 133 13.37 -8.83 17.17
N GLY A 134 13.07 -7.68 17.78
CA GLY A 134 12.00 -7.53 18.77
C GLY A 134 10.57 -7.73 18.25
N GLY A 135 10.38 -8.09 16.97
CA GLY A 135 9.07 -8.32 16.35
C GLY A 135 8.33 -7.01 16.07
N THR A 136 7.07 -6.93 16.50
CA THR A 136 6.23 -5.73 16.34
C THR A 136 5.56 -5.33 17.65
N ASP A 137 4.85 -4.20 17.61
CA ASP A 137 3.96 -3.73 18.67
C ASP A 137 2.53 -4.30 18.56
N VAL A 138 2.31 -5.23 17.63
CA VAL A 138 1.04 -5.97 17.50
C VAL A 138 1.05 -7.07 18.55
N THR A 139 0.13 -7.03 19.52
CA THR A 139 0.05 -8.03 20.60
C THR A 139 -1.18 -8.92 20.41
N GLY A 140 -1.06 -10.23 20.64
CA GLY A 140 -2.21 -11.14 20.55
C GLY A 140 -2.67 -11.42 19.11
N THR A 141 -3.53 -10.56 18.55
CA THR A 141 -4.12 -10.77 17.21
C THR A 141 -3.32 -10.09 16.09
N PRO A 142 -3.20 -10.70 14.89
CA PRO A 142 -2.53 -10.04 13.76
C PRO A 142 -3.28 -8.78 13.32
N ALA A 143 -2.55 -7.68 13.11
CA ALA A 143 -3.10 -6.45 12.56
C ALA A 143 -3.47 -6.66 11.08
N VAL A 144 -4.70 -6.35 10.70
CA VAL A 144 -5.22 -6.55 9.34
C VAL A 144 -5.38 -5.22 8.62
N ILE A 145 -4.43 -4.86 7.78
CA ILE A 145 -4.49 -3.65 6.96
C ILE A 145 -5.40 -3.91 5.76
N THR A 146 -6.46 -3.13 5.59
CA THR A 146 -7.43 -3.29 4.49
C THR A 146 -7.33 -2.11 3.53
N LEU A 147 -6.99 -2.40 2.27
CA LEU A 147 -7.06 -1.45 1.17
C LEU A 147 -8.36 -1.64 0.41
N THR A 148 -9.11 -0.57 0.22
CA THR A 148 -10.42 -0.60 -0.45
C THR A 148 -10.43 0.35 -1.63
N HIS A 149 -10.97 -0.10 -2.76
CA HIS A 149 -11.19 0.75 -3.93
C HIS A 149 -12.54 1.46 -3.80
N THR A 150 -12.51 2.80 -3.74
CA THR A 150 -13.68 3.62 -3.34
C THR A 150 -14.87 3.52 -4.28
N GLN A 151 -14.66 3.26 -5.58
CA GLN A 151 -15.75 3.20 -6.56
C GLN A 151 -16.33 1.79 -6.80
N SER A 152 -15.59 0.73 -6.46
CA SER A 152 -16.04 -0.64 -6.72
C SER A 152 -16.32 -1.43 -5.45
N GLY A 153 -15.88 -0.95 -4.28
CA GLY A 153 -15.99 -1.69 -3.02
C GLY A 153 -15.08 -2.91 -2.95
N ASN A 154 -14.26 -3.17 -3.98
CA ASN A 154 -13.28 -4.25 -3.94
C ASN A 154 -12.21 -3.93 -2.89
N PHE A 155 -11.78 -4.93 -2.14
CA PHE A 155 -10.75 -4.77 -1.12
C PHE A 155 -9.68 -5.87 -1.20
N LYS A 156 -8.49 -5.57 -0.68
CA LYS A 156 -7.45 -6.54 -0.34
C LYS A 156 -6.97 -6.27 1.07
N THR A 157 -6.54 -7.34 1.72
CA THR A 157 -6.04 -7.30 3.09
C THR A 157 -4.57 -7.71 3.13
N ILE A 158 -3.81 -7.05 3.99
CA ILE A 158 -2.45 -7.43 4.38
C ILE A 158 -2.47 -7.69 5.87
N THR A 159 -1.91 -8.80 6.30
CA THR A 159 -1.85 -9.17 7.72
C THR A 159 -0.44 -9.05 8.25
N VAL A 160 -0.28 -8.40 9.41
CA VAL A 160 0.98 -8.26 10.12
C VAL A 160 0.86 -8.95 11.47
N THR A 161 1.67 -9.98 11.68
CA THR A 161 1.69 -10.73 12.94
C THR A 161 2.59 -10.07 13.99
N GLY A 162 2.40 -10.41 15.27
CA GLY A 162 3.26 -9.95 16.37
C GLY A 162 4.75 -10.23 16.16
N ALA A 163 5.09 -11.32 15.47
CA ALA A 163 6.46 -11.67 15.10
C ALA A 163 7.03 -10.83 13.92
N GLY A 164 6.25 -9.93 13.34
CA GLY A 164 6.63 -9.12 12.18
C GLY A 164 6.55 -9.85 10.84
N VAL A 165 5.89 -11.00 10.76
CA VAL A 165 5.61 -11.67 9.48
C VAL A 165 4.46 -10.95 8.78
N ILE A 166 4.66 -10.60 7.51
CA ILE A 166 3.71 -9.91 6.63
C ILE A 166 3.15 -10.92 5.63
N LYS A 167 1.82 -11.03 5.50
CA LYS A 167 1.13 -11.91 4.53
C LYS A 167 0.06 -11.14 3.77
#